data_AF-K6GBW4-F1
#
_entry.id   AF-K6GBW4-F1
#
_cell.length_a   1.000
_cell.length_b   1.000
_cell.length_c   1.000
_cell.angle_alpha   90.00
_cell.angle_beta   90.00
_cell.angle_gamma   90.00
#
_symmetry.space_group_name_H-M   'P 1'
#
loop_
_entity.id
_entity.type
_entity.pdbx_description
1 polymer ?
#
loop_
_entity_poly.entity_id
_entity_poly.type
_entity_poly.pdbx_seq_one_letter_code
_entity_poly.pdbx_strand_id
1 'polypeptide(L)'
;MRRPVRSIRVKALALVSLIAALALGGLFWANAVWQRQTAFSRIRQAGAAEAELVRLIVDEPMRVGDNAATTAQFAKIASGGSRLTVALTDFRGQITYATDAASLRRPLAEAMPGSALAALLRTALEQGRDGDGLETAGGRTGYATVRAVKNAPECHHCHGAARTVLGALVTVADVSADKAALADNQLRTGLLSLAGLAGLVAGLLLFMKRAIIDRLAFLAGVSQHIADGDMEACQAVARRNQRRRARNAADEITVLGESLCDLVDNLRGKIAEADDKTREAACQAERAGVCLAEAETAREAASHARREGSTAAARTLEAVVDHLGEASVALAEAVARADSGARNQKDAAQETCAAIGVMQTVAADAVAAAGKAVAVSGQARDRAGLGAEAVQELSVCIEGLRDLAETLRRDILALGQEAEGIGEVITVISDIADQTNLLALN
;
A
#
# COMPACT_ATOMS: atom_id res chain seq x y z
N MET A 1 -8.92 8.66 33.39
CA MET A 1 -10.23 9.31 33.65
C MET A 1 -10.85 9.74 32.32
N ARG A 2 -11.82 8.99 31.78
CA ARG A 2 -12.54 9.42 30.55
C ARG A 2 -13.47 10.59 30.92
N ARG A 3 -13.25 11.77 30.34
CA ARG A 3 -14.14 12.93 30.51
C ARG A 3 -15.57 12.51 30.15
N PRO A 4 -16.59 12.83 30.97
CA PRO A 4 -17.97 12.52 30.62
C PRO A 4 -18.30 13.26 29.32
N VAL A 5 -18.55 12.51 28.26
CA VAL A 5 -19.00 13.06 26.98
C VAL A 5 -20.34 13.73 27.26
N ARG A 6 -20.34 15.06 27.37
CA ARG A 6 -21.57 15.84 27.59
C ARG A 6 -22.49 15.57 26.41
N SER A 7 -23.58 14.86 26.68
CA SER A 7 -24.53 14.40 25.67
C SER A 7 -25.00 15.56 24.79
N ILE A 8 -24.87 15.39 23.46
CA ILE A 8 -25.42 16.33 22.46
C ILE A 8 -26.91 16.61 22.74
N ARG A 9 -27.62 15.61 23.29
CA ARG A 9 -29.00 15.72 23.75
C ARG A 9 -29.17 16.92 24.67
N VAL A 10 -28.41 16.99 25.77
CA VAL A 10 -28.56 18.04 26.79
C VAL A 10 -28.28 19.42 26.21
N LYS A 11 -27.28 19.55 25.32
CA LYS A 11 -26.92 20.82 24.70
C LYS A 11 -28.02 21.33 23.76
N ALA A 12 -28.51 20.48 22.86
CA ALA A 12 -29.57 20.84 21.93
C ALA A 12 -30.89 21.12 22.68
N LEU A 13 -31.23 20.30 23.67
CA LEU A 13 -32.39 20.50 24.54
C LEU A 13 -32.35 21.85 25.26
N ALA A 14 -31.22 22.15 25.91
CA ALA A 14 -31.06 23.38 26.66
C ALA A 14 -31.18 24.60 25.74
N LEU A 15 -30.54 24.56 24.57
CA LEU A 15 -30.59 25.65 23.60
C LEU A 15 -32.01 25.90 23.11
N VAL A 16 -32.73 24.87 22.67
CA VAL A 16 -34.07 25.11 22.12
C VAL A 16 -35.08 25.47 23.21
N SER A 17 -34.98 24.88 24.40
CA SER A 17 -35.84 25.28 25.53
C SER A 17 -35.59 26.73 25.93
N LEU A 18 -34.33 27.19 25.91
CA LEU A 18 -33.97 28.58 26.19
C LEU A 18 -34.54 29.53 25.13
N ILE A 19 -34.36 29.21 23.84
CA ILE A 19 -34.88 30.05 22.74
C ILE A 19 -36.41 30.12 22.80
N ALA A 20 -37.09 28.98 23.01
CA ALA A 20 -38.54 28.93 23.13
C ALA A 20 -39.03 29.75 24.34
N ALA A 21 -38.36 29.63 25.49
CA ALA A 21 -38.69 30.40 26.69
C ALA A 21 -38.49 31.91 26.50
N LEU A 22 -37.39 32.33 25.85
CA LEU A 22 -37.12 33.73 25.56
C LEU A 22 -38.14 34.31 24.56
N ALA A 23 -38.44 33.58 23.49
CA ALA A 23 -39.38 34.03 22.46
C ALA A 23 -40.81 34.15 23.01
N LEU A 24 -41.32 33.08 23.64
CA LEU A 24 -42.68 33.07 24.18
C LEU A 24 -42.82 33.95 25.42
N GLY A 25 -41.79 34.00 26.27
CA GLY A 25 -41.75 34.91 27.43
C GLY A 25 -41.74 36.38 27.01
N GLY A 26 -40.95 36.73 25.99
CA GLY A 26 -40.92 38.07 25.41
C GLY A 26 -42.27 38.46 24.79
N LEU A 27 -42.90 37.55 24.04
CA LEU A 27 -44.21 37.78 23.43
C LEU A 27 -45.31 37.98 24.50
N PHE A 28 -45.31 37.13 25.54
CA PHE A 28 -46.23 37.25 26.67
C PHE A 28 -46.05 38.59 27.40
N TRP A 29 -44.80 38.98 27.68
CA TRP A 29 -44.51 40.25 28.33
C TRP A 29 -44.97 41.45 27.50
N ALA A 30 -44.66 41.46 26.19
CA ALA A 30 -45.11 42.50 25.27
C ALA A 30 -46.65 42.60 25.23
N ASN A 31 -47.34 41.46 25.11
CA ASN A 31 -48.79 41.42 25.12
C ASN A 31 -49.39 41.94 26.44
N ALA A 32 -48.82 41.55 27.58
CA ALA A 32 -49.27 42.01 28.91
C ALA A 32 -49.11 43.53 29.07
N VAL A 33 -47.98 44.10 28.59
CA VAL A 33 -47.74 45.54 28.59
C VAL A 33 -48.72 46.28 27.67
N TRP A 34 -48.92 45.81 26.44
CA TRP A 34 -49.86 46.41 25.49
C TRP A 34 -51.31 46.36 25.96
N GLN A 35 -51.74 45.23 26.54
CA GLN A 35 -53.07 45.10 27.14
C GLN A 35 -53.25 46.10 28.27
N ARG A 36 -52.26 46.26 29.16
CA ARG A 36 -52.32 47.24 30.25
C ARG A 36 -52.39 48.67 29.72
N GLN A 37 -51.60 49.02 28.70
CA GLN A 37 -51.63 50.34 28.07
C GLN A 37 -52.98 50.63 27.42
N THR A 38 -53.56 49.65 26.71
CA THR A 38 -54.85 49.78 26.05
C THR A 38 -56.01 49.85 27.05
N ALA A 39 -55.94 49.08 28.13
CA ALA A 39 -56.91 49.18 29.22
C ALA A 39 -56.87 50.57 29.87
N PHE A 40 -55.67 51.08 30.17
CA PHE A 40 -55.52 52.40 30.77
C PHE A 40 -55.98 53.53 29.84
N SER A 41 -55.69 53.47 28.54
CA SER A 41 -56.13 54.49 27.59
C SER A 41 -57.67 54.53 27.46
N ARG A 42 -58.33 53.36 27.48
CA ARG A 42 -59.79 53.28 27.50
C ARG A 42 -60.40 53.85 28.77
N ILE A 43 -59.83 53.52 29.94
CA ILE A 43 -60.26 54.10 31.23
C ILE A 43 -60.12 55.62 31.20
N ARG A 44 -59.00 56.12 30.68
CA ARG A 44 -58.75 57.56 30.55
C ARG A 44 -59.75 58.27 29.65
N GLN A 45 -60.03 57.70 28.48
CA GLN A 45 -61.02 58.26 27.54
C GLN A 45 -62.43 58.24 28.12
N ALA A 46 -62.83 57.14 28.76
CA ALA A 46 -64.14 57.02 29.42
C ALA A 46 -64.26 58.04 30.56
N GLY A 47 -63.28 58.12 31.46
CA GLY A 47 -63.28 59.08 32.57
C GLY A 47 -63.30 60.53 32.11
N ALA A 48 -62.56 60.87 31.04
CA ALA A 48 -62.59 62.21 30.46
C ALA A 48 -63.96 62.56 29.84
N ALA A 49 -64.59 61.61 29.15
CA ALA A 49 -65.93 61.79 28.59
C ALA A 49 -67.00 61.95 29.69
N GLU A 50 -66.93 61.14 30.75
CA GLU A 50 -67.81 61.26 31.93
C GLU A 50 -67.65 62.62 32.61
N ALA A 51 -66.42 63.08 32.82
CA ALA A 51 -66.14 64.38 33.42
C ALA A 51 -66.64 65.56 32.56
N GLU A 52 -66.61 65.44 31.24
CA GLU A 52 -67.18 66.45 30.32
C GLU A 52 -68.70 66.49 30.41
N LEU A 53 -69.35 65.32 30.41
CA LEU A 53 -70.81 65.25 30.56
C LEU A 53 -71.27 65.85 31.88
N VAL A 54 -70.60 65.51 32.99
CA VAL A 54 -70.89 66.09 34.30
C VAL A 54 -70.67 67.61 34.28
N ARG A 55 -69.58 68.08 33.66
CA ARG A 55 -69.33 69.52 33.52
C ARG A 55 -70.50 70.20 32.80
N LEU A 56 -70.92 69.71 31.62
CA LEU A 56 -72.05 70.28 30.87
C LEU A 56 -73.36 70.29 31.67
N ILE A 57 -73.64 69.24 32.46
CA ILE A 57 -74.85 69.15 33.27
C ILE A 57 -74.88 70.24 34.36
N VAL A 58 -73.72 70.54 34.94
CA VAL A 58 -73.59 71.46 36.09
C VAL A 58 -73.33 72.91 35.63
N ASP A 59 -72.80 73.11 34.43
CA ASP A 59 -72.42 74.42 33.87
C ASP A 59 -73.59 75.42 33.85
N GLU A 60 -74.72 75.00 33.26
CA GLU A 60 -75.87 75.88 33.04
C GLU A 60 -76.49 76.43 34.35
N PRO A 61 -76.85 75.59 35.36
CA PRO A 61 -77.39 76.11 36.61
C PRO A 61 -76.36 76.95 37.39
N MET A 62 -75.05 76.67 37.26
CA MET A 62 -74.02 77.50 37.87
C MET A 62 -73.88 78.88 37.20
N ARG A 63 -74.02 78.95 35.87
CA ARG A 63 -73.92 80.19 35.09
C ARG A 63 -75.01 81.20 35.47
N VAL A 64 -76.20 80.71 35.83
CA VAL A 64 -77.33 81.54 36.31
C VAL A 64 -77.38 81.70 37.83
N GLY A 65 -76.48 81.04 38.58
CA GLY A 65 -76.42 81.12 40.04
C GLY A 65 -77.54 80.36 40.78
N ASP A 66 -78.15 79.35 40.15
CA ASP A 66 -79.22 78.55 40.75
C ASP A 66 -78.66 77.36 41.54
N ASN A 67 -78.37 77.61 42.82
CA ASN A 67 -77.85 76.60 43.74
C ASN A 67 -78.82 75.41 43.93
N ALA A 68 -80.14 75.62 43.83
CA ALA A 68 -81.13 74.56 44.01
C ALA A 68 -81.12 73.61 42.80
N ALA A 69 -81.07 74.17 41.58
CA ALA A 69 -80.92 73.40 40.36
C ALA A 69 -79.57 72.67 40.31
N THR A 70 -78.46 73.31 40.69
CA THR A 70 -77.14 72.64 40.79
C THR A 70 -77.20 71.45 41.75
N THR A 71 -77.77 71.62 42.93
CA THR A 71 -77.93 70.52 43.92
C THR A 71 -78.78 69.37 43.35
N ALA A 72 -79.85 69.69 42.63
CA ALA A 72 -80.71 68.69 41.98
C ALA A 72 -79.96 67.89 40.91
N GLN A 73 -79.02 68.51 40.16
CA GLN A 73 -78.20 67.78 39.18
C GLN A 73 -77.29 66.75 39.86
N PHE A 74 -76.62 67.11 40.97
CA PHE A 74 -75.79 66.15 41.72
C PHE A 74 -76.62 65.00 42.31
N ALA A 75 -77.82 65.28 42.81
CA ALA A 75 -78.75 64.23 43.27
C ALA A 75 -79.18 63.30 42.11
N LYS A 76 -79.39 63.85 40.91
CA LYS A 76 -79.71 63.06 39.71
C LYS A 76 -78.54 62.17 39.30
N ILE A 77 -77.31 62.68 39.33
CA ILE A 77 -76.10 61.88 39.07
C ILE A 77 -75.97 60.76 40.11
N ALA A 78 -76.19 61.05 41.40
CA ALA A 78 -76.17 60.06 42.47
C ALA A 78 -77.21 58.95 42.28
N SER A 79 -78.39 59.26 41.71
CA SER A 79 -79.42 58.27 41.40
C SER A 79 -79.05 57.30 40.27
N GLY A 80 -78.08 57.67 39.43
CA GLY A 80 -77.60 56.87 38.30
C GLY A 80 -76.70 55.67 38.69
N GLY A 81 -76.34 55.55 39.97
CA GLY A 81 -75.60 54.42 40.53
C GLY A 81 -74.33 54.82 41.27
N SER A 82 -73.72 53.85 41.96
CA SER A 82 -72.57 54.05 42.86
C SER A 82 -71.20 54.06 42.17
N ARG A 83 -71.17 53.96 40.84
CA ARG A 83 -69.94 53.75 40.07
C ARG A 83 -69.18 55.06 39.79
N LEU A 84 -69.84 56.21 39.96
CA LEU A 84 -69.26 57.54 39.75
C LEU A 84 -69.54 58.42 40.97
N THR A 85 -68.50 58.87 41.64
CA THR A 85 -68.59 59.89 42.69
C THR A 85 -68.19 61.23 42.11
N VAL A 86 -69.01 62.26 42.32
CA VAL A 86 -68.74 63.61 41.82
C VAL A 86 -68.76 64.59 43.00
N ALA A 87 -67.78 65.48 43.05
CA ALA A 87 -67.74 66.59 43.97
C ALA A 87 -67.30 67.87 43.24
N LEU A 88 -67.90 69.00 43.60
CA LEU A 88 -67.39 70.33 43.27
C LEU A 88 -66.76 70.92 44.53
N THR A 89 -65.55 71.44 44.41
CA THR A 89 -64.89 72.14 45.50
C THR A 89 -64.89 73.65 45.26
N ASP A 90 -64.76 74.43 46.32
CA ASP A 90 -64.33 75.81 46.23
C ASP A 90 -62.80 75.92 45.99
N PHE A 91 -62.31 77.15 45.90
CA PHE A 91 -60.88 77.49 45.75
C PHE A 91 -59.99 77.04 46.93
N ARG A 92 -60.57 76.68 48.08
CA ARG A 92 -59.85 76.13 49.25
C ARG A 92 -59.88 74.60 49.29
N GLY A 93 -60.53 73.95 48.32
CA GLY A 93 -60.71 72.50 48.29
C GLY A 93 -61.82 71.99 49.22
N GLN A 94 -62.73 72.86 49.69
CA GLN A 94 -63.91 72.46 50.46
C GLN A 94 -65.03 72.04 49.51
N ILE A 95 -65.69 70.91 49.78
CA ILE A 95 -66.78 70.41 48.95
C ILE A 95 -68.01 71.31 49.10
N THR A 96 -68.47 71.88 47.99
CA THR A 96 -69.67 72.73 47.92
C THR A 96 -70.89 71.97 47.39
N TYR A 97 -70.68 71.07 46.42
CA TYR A 97 -71.69 70.17 45.88
C TYR A 97 -71.11 68.77 45.75
N ALA A 98 -71.89 67.73 46.00
CA ALA A 98 -71.43 66.36 45.84
C ALA A 98 -72.58 65.38 45.64
N THR A 99 -72.27 64.23 45.04
CA THR A 99 -73.17 63.09 44.95
C THR A 99 -73.34 62.39 46.29
N ASP A 100 -72.34 62.46 47.17
CA ASP A 100 -72.43 61.99 48.56
C ASP A 100 -72.72 63.16 49.50
N ALA A 101 -73.93 63.19 50.07
CA ALA A 101 -74.34 64.25 50.99
C ALA A 101 -73.50 64.32 52.27
N ALA A 102 -72.89 63.20 52.71
CA ALA A 102 -72.05 63.17 53.91
C ALA A 102 -70.70 63.89 53.73
N SER A 103 -70.32 64.17 52.48
CA SER A 103 -69.08 64.86 52.11
C SER A 103 -69.20 66.39 52.06
N LEU A 104 -70.44 66.92 52.05
CA LEU A 104 -70.68 68.36 51.91
C LEU A 104 -70.02 69.17 53.03
N ARG A 105 -69.42 70.32 52.68
CA ARG A 105 -68.74 71.25 53.59
C ARG A 105 -67.55 70.65 54.35
N ARG A 106 -66.95 69.58 53.81
CA ARG A 106 -65.71 68.98 54.31
C ARG A 106 -64.60 69.17 53.29
N PRO A 107 -63.32 69.18 53.71
CA PRO A 107 -62.21 69.15 52.77
C PRO A 107 -62.29 67.90 51.89
N LEU A 108 -62.04 68.05 50.58
CA LEU A 108 -62.04 66.90 49.66
C LEU A 108 -61.09 65.80 50.13
N ALA A 109 -59.92 66.18 50.66
CA ALA A 109 -58.91 65.23 51.14
C ALA A 109 -59.40 64.36 52.32
N GLU A 110 -60.36 64.84 53.12
CA GLU A 110 -60.96 64.07 54.22
C GLU A 110 -62.11 63.19 53.74
N ALA A 111 -62.96 63.72 52.86
CA ALA A 111 -64.12 62.99 52.34
C ALA A 111 -63.75 61.94 51.29
N MET A 112 -62.70 62.19 50.51
CA MET A 112 -62.19 61.31 49.46
C MET A 112 -60.67 61.13 49.66
N PRO A 113 -60.26 60.31 50.64
CA PRO A 113 -58.86 60.14 50.97
C PRO A 113 -58.12 59.47 49.82
N GLY A 114 -57.09 60.15 49.28
CA GLY A 114 -56.30 59.65 48.17
C GLY A 114 -55.13 60.57 47.82
N SER A 115 -53.90 60.05 47.86
CA SER A 115 -52.70 60.90 47.66
C SER A 115 -52.57 61.37 46.21
N ALA A 116 -52.99 60.56 45.24
CA ALA A 116 -52.98 60.95 43.84
C ALA A 116 -54.05 62.01 43.58
N LEU A 117 -55.27 61.80 44.10
CA LEU A 117 -56.36 62.77 44.00
C LEU A 117 -56.01 64.12 44.63
N ALA A 118 -55.40 64.12 45.83
CA ALA A 118 -55.00 65.36 46.51
C ALA A 118 -53.96 66.15 45.70
N ALA A 119 -53.01 65.47 45.06
CA ALA A 119 -52.01 66.11 44.19
C ALA A 119 -52.65 66.72 42.92
N LEU A 120 -53.61 66.01 42.31
CA LEU A 120 -54.37 66.51 41.17
C LEU A 120 -55.21 67.74 41.54
N LEU A 121 -55.92 67.70 42.68
CA LEU A 121 -56.70 68.82 43.20
C LEU A 121 -55.84 70.06 43.40
N ARG A 122 -54.71 69.91 44.10
CA ARG A 122 -53.79 71.03 44.35
C ARG A 122 -53.31 71.65 43.03
N THR A 123 -52.92 70.82 42.06
CA THR A 123 -52.48 71.29 40.74
C THR A 123 -53.59 72.06 40.01
N ALA A 124 -54.82 71.58 40.08
CA ALA A 124 -55.97 72.25 39.48
C ALA A 124 -56.29 73.60 40.14
N LEU A 125 -56.29 73.66 41.48
CA LEU A 125 -56.61 74.88 42.22
C LEU A 125 -55.51 75.94 42.13
N GLU A 126 -54.23 75.55 42.22
CA GLU A 126 -53.09 76.48 42.20
C GLU A 126 -52.67 76.90 40.79
N GLN A 127 -52.71 75.97 39.82
CA GLN A 127 -52.18 76.21 38.47
C GLN A 127 -53.28 76.31 37.39
N GLY A 128 -54.54 76.06 37.73
CA GLY A 128 -55.65 76.07 36.76
C GLY A 128 -55.52 74.99 35.69
N ARG A 129 -54.81 73.88 35.99
CA ARG A 129 -54.54 72.78 35.07
C ARG A 129 -55.37 71.55 35.43
N ASP A 130 -56.07 71.01 34.44
CA ASP A 130 -56.78 69.75 34.57
C ASP A 130 -55.80 68.58 34.74
N GLY A 131 -56.26 67.53 35.40
CA GLY A 131 -55.46 66.33 35.61
C GLY A 131 -56.33 65.10 35.79
N ASP A 132 -55.72 63.94 35.55
CA ASP A 132 -56.37 62.64 35.67
C ASP A 132 -55.37 61.59 36.20
N GLY A 133 -55.88 60.50 36.75
CA GLY A 133 -55.02 59.42 37.24
C GLY A 133 -55.75 58.32 37.98
N LEU A 134 -55.05 57.20 38.19
CA LEU A 134 -55.53 56.14 39.07
C LEU A 134 -55.30 56.54 40.53
N GLU A 135 -56.29 56.24 41.35
CA GLU A 135 -56.31 56.42 42.80
C GLU A 135 -56.64 55.07 43.44
N THR A 136 -56.14 54.81 44.64
CA THR A 136 -56.46 53.59 45.38
C THR A 136 -56.74 53.93 46.83
N ALA A 137 -58.02 53.91 47.19
CA ALA A 137 -58.53 54.30 48.49
C ALA A 137 -59.48 53.23 49.02
N GLY A 138 -59.35 52.87 50.31
CA GLY A 138 -60.28 51.95 50.98
C GLY A 138 -60.42 50.57 50.30
N GLY A 139 -59.37 50.09 49.63
CA GLY A 139 -59.38 48.82 48.90
C GLY A 139 -60.03 48.85 47.52
N ARG A 140 -60.55 50.00 47.08
CA ARG A 140 -61.09 50.21 45.72
C ARG A 140 -60.08 50.96 44.86
N THR A 141 -60.05 50.64 43.57
CA THR A 141 -59.26 51.39 42.58
C THR A 141 -60.21 52.33 41.84
N GLY A 142 -59.98 53.64 41.99
CA GLY A 142 -60.71 54.67 41.29
C GLY A 142 -59.91 55.27 40.14
N TYR A 143 -60.59 55.81 39.15
CA TYR A 143 -60.01 56.72 38.18
C TYR A 143 -60.52 58.12 38.46
N ALA A 144 -59.63 58.98 38.95
CA ALA A 144 -59.93 60.35 39.31
C ALA A 144 -59.70 61.27 38.11
N THR A 145 -60.64 62.18 37.88
CA THR A 145 -60.41 63.35 37.03
C THR A 145 -60.68 64.62 37.85
N VAL A 146 -59.83 65.61 37.66
CA VAL A 146 -59.95 66.91 38.31
C VAL A 146 -59.86 67.97 37.24
N ARG A 147 -60.90 68.81 37.16
CA ARG A 147 -60.99 69.89 36.19
C ARG A 147 -61.12 71.22 36.89
N ALA A 148 -60.21 72.14 36.59
CA ALA A 148 -60.20 73.45 37.20
C ALA A 148 -61.40 74.27 36.68
N VAL A 149 -62.20 74.80 37.60
CA VAL A 149 -63.27 75.75 37.24
C VAL A 149 -62.64 77.13 37.11
N LYS A 150 -62.31 77.49 35.87
CA LYS A 150 -61.70 78.79 35.55
C LYS A 150 -62.74 79.91 35.69
N ASN A 151 -62.32 81.04 36.22
CA ASN A 151 -63.18 82.20 36.36
C ASN A 151 -63.35 82.90 35.00
N ALA A 152 -64.38 82.52 34.25
CA ALA A 152 -64.73 83.15 32.98
C ALA A 152 -65.53 84.45 33.21
N PRO A 153 -65.61 85.37 32.22
CA PRO A 153 -66.33 86.64 32.36
C PRO A 153 -67.79 86.50 32.81
N GLU A 154 -68.46 85.44 32.38
CA GLU A 154 -69.82 85.07 32.79
C GLU A 154 -69.96 84.74 34.29
N CYS A 155 -68.88 84.33 34.95
CA CYS A 155 -68.88 84.01 36.38
C CYS A 155 -68.67 85.26 37.27
N HIS A 156 -68.22 86.38 36.70
CA HIS A 156 -67.84 87.58 37.46
C HIS A 156 -68.99 88.23 38.20
N HIS A 157 -70.23 88.07 37.72
CA HIS A 157 -71.42 88.64 38.37
C HIS A 157 -71.61 88.11 39.80
N CYS A 158 -71.27 86.85 40.06
CA CYS A 158 -71.43 86.21 41.37
C CYS A 158 -70.11 86.07 42.14
N HIS A 159 -68.98 85.89 41.44
CA HIS A 159 -67.69 85.58 42.07
C HIS A 159 -66.65 86.72 42.02
N GLY A 160 -66.89 87.77 41.21
CA GLY A 160 -65.92 88.83 40.93
C GLY A 160 -64.73 88.36 40.08
N ALA A 161 -63.90 89.30 39.61
CA ALA A 161 -62.77 89.01 38.71
C ALA A 161 -61.43 88.71 39.43
N ALA A 162 -61.39 88.81 40.76
CA ALA A 162 -60.13 88.80 41.52
C ALA A 162 -59.40 87.44 41.56
N ARG A 163 -60.10 86.33 41.25
CA ARG A 163 -59.53 84.97 41.27
C ARG A 163 -59.53 84.38 39.88
N THR A 164 -58.52 83.58 39.57
CA THR A 164 -58.39 82.89 38.27
C THR A 164 -59.07 81.53 38.27
N VAL A 165 -59.10 80.84 39.41
CA VAL A 165 -59.74 79.53 39.61
C VAL A 165 -60.74 79.66 40.77
N LEU A 166 -62.00 79.27 40.51
CA LEU A 166 -63.10 79.32 41.47
C LEU A 166 -63.21 78.07 42.33
N GLY A 167 -62.67 76.97 41.82
CA GLY A 167 -62.80 75.65 42.41
C GLY A 167 -62.37 74.55 41.43
N ALA A 168 -62.75 73.32 41.72
CA ALA A 168 -62.49 72.19 40.85
C ALA A 168 -63.68 71.23 40.82
N LEU A 169 -64.01 70.73 39.62
CA LEU A 169 -64.89 69.59 39.44
C LEU A 169 -64.06 68.32 39.56
N VAL A 170 -64.44 67.46 40.49
CA VAL A 170 -63.78 66.19 40.77
C VAL A 170 -64.74 65.06 40.44
N THR A 171 -64.31 64.12 39.62
CA THR A 171 -65.00 62.85 39.41
C THR A 171 -64.09 61.69 39.78
N VAL A 172 -64.64 60.66 40.40
CA VAL A 172 -63.94 59.41 40.68
C VAL A 172 -64.82 58.25 40.24
N ALA A 173 -64.41 57.58 39.17
CA ALA A 173 -65.08 56.39 38.65
C ALA A 173 -64.48 55.12 39.27
N ASP A 174 -65.31 54.20 39.75
CA ASP A 174 -64.86 52.91 40.27
C ASP A 174 -64.49 51.96 39.11
N VAL A 175 -63.18 51.71 38.99
CA VAL A 175 -62.57 50.85 37.97
C VAL A 175 -62.01 49.56 38.57
N SER A 176 -62.44 49.20 39.78
CA SER A 176 -61.98 47.98 40.47
C SER A 176 -62.31 46.72 39.66
N ALA A 177 -63.51 46.67 39.06
CA ALA A 177 -63.93 45.57 38.20
C ALA A 177 -63.08 45.48 36.92
N ASP A 178 -62.75 46.62 36.30
CA ASP A 178 -61.92 46.66 35.09
C ASP A 178 -60.48 46.20 35.37
N LYS A 179 -59.93 46.60 36.53
CA LYS A 179 -58.61 46.14 37.00
C LYS A 179 -58.62 44.64 37.33
N ALA A 180 -59.66 44.14 37.98
CA ALA A 180 -59.80 42.72 38.29
C ALA A 180 -59.95 41.88 37.02
N ALA A 181 -60.73 42.34 36.04
CA ALA A 181 -60.87 41.71 34.74
C ALA A 181 -59.55 41.68 33.96
N LEU A 182 -58.76 42.77 34.00
CA LEU A 182 -57.43 42.80 33.40
C LEU A 182 -56.49 41.77 34.06
N ALA A 183 -56.49 41.67 35.39
CA ALA A 183 -55.67 40.71 36.13
C ALA A 183 -56.07 39.25 35.84
N ASP A 184 -57.37 38.95 35.82
CA ASP A 184 -57.89 37.62 35.45
C ASP A 184 -57.50 37.26 34.01
N ASN A 185 -57.62 38.18 33.06
CA ASN A 185 -57.21 37.95 31.68
C ASN A 185 -55.69 37.73 31.56
N GLN A 186 -54.86 38.49 32.29
CA GLN A 186 -53.42 38.27 32.35
C GLN A 186 -53.05 36.90 32.93
N LEU A 187 -53.77 36.45 33.97
CA LEU A 187 -53.56 35.13 34.56
C LEU A 187 -53.94 34.00 33.59
N ARG A 188 -55.12 34.08 32.94
CA ARG A 188 -55.57 33.09 31.96
C ARG A 188 -54.64 33.00 30.75
N THR A 189 -54.27 34.16 30.18
CA THR A 189 -53.32 34.21 29.06
C THR A 189 -51.94 33.72 29.47
N GLY A 190 -51.47 34.03 30.67
CA GLY A 190 -50.22 33.53 31.22
C GLY A 190 -50.21 32.00 31.38
N LEU A 191 -51.28 31.42 31.93
CA LEU A 191 -51.43 29.97 32.04
C LEU A 191 -51.48 29.30 30.66
N LEU A 192 -52.20 29.88 29.70
CA LEU A 192 -52.27 29.38 28.33
C LEU A 192 -50.90 29.43 27.65
N SER A 193 -50.15 30.53 27.79
CA SER A 193 -48.79 30.67 27.25
C SER A 193 -47.82 29.68 27.89
N LEU A 194 -47.92 29.45 29.20
CA LEU A 194 -47.08 28.48 29.90
C LEU A 194 -47.39 27.04 29.46
N ALA A 195 -48.67 26.68 29.35
CA ALA A 195 -49.09 25.38 28.84
C ALA A 195 -48.65 25.18 27.38
N GLY A 196 -48.77 26.22 26.55
CA GLY A 196 -48.30 26.23 25.17
C GLY A 196 -46.77 26.04 25.08
N LEU A 197 -46.00 26.73 25.91
CA LEU A 197 -44.54 26.57 25.99
C LEU A 197 -44.17 25.15 26.43
N ALA A 198 -44.81 24.62 27.47
CA ALA A 198 -44.56 23.27 27.96
C ALA A 198 -44.89 22.22 26.89
N GLY A 199 -46.03 22.36 26.21
CA GLY A 199 -46.45 21.49 25.11
C GLY A 199 -45.50 21.55 23.91
N LEU A 200 -45.09 22.75 23.49
CA LEU A 200 -44.16 22.96 22.38
C LEU A 200 -42.78 22.38 22.69
N VAL A 201 -42.24 22.66 23.88
CA VAL A 201 -40.97 22.08 24.33
C VAL A 201 -41.10 20.57 24.36
N ALA A 202 -42.06 19.99 25.09
CA ALA A 202 -42.24 18.54 25.18
C ALA A 202 -42.40 17.87 23.80
N GLY A 203 -43.19 18.46 22.90
CA GLY A 203 -43.37 17.99 21.53
C GLY A 203 -42.06 17.97 20.73
N LEU A 204 -41.31 19.07 20.78
CA LEU A 204 -40.01 19.17 20.12
C LEU A 204 -39.00 18.19 20.72
N LEU A 205 -39.01 18.00 22.04
CA LEU A 205 -38.14 17.04 22.72
C LEU A 205 -38.43 15.61 22.30
N LEU A 206 -39.70 15.23 22.23
CA LEU A 206 -40.14 13.93 21.75
C LEU A 206 -39.78 13.72 20.28
N PHE A 207 -39.96 14.76 19.44
CA PHE A 207 -39.56 14.74 18.05
C PHE A 207 -38.05 14.54 17.90
N MET A 208 -37.23 15.37 18.54
CA MET A 208 -35.76 15.28 18.47
C MET A 208 -35.26 13.93 19.00
N LYS A 209 -35.87 13.43 20.08
CA LYS A 209 -35.57 12.10 20.64
C LYS A 209 -35.78 11.00 19.58
N ARG A 210 -36.97 10.93 18.99
CA ARG A 210 -37.35 9.84 18.06
C ARG A 210 -36.80 10.00 16.65
N ALA A 211 -36.73 11.23 16.13
CA ALA A 211 -36.34 11.51 14.76
C ALA A 211 -34.82 11.47 14.56
N ILE A 212 -34.05 11.96 15.53
CA ILE A 212 -32.60 12.13 15.37
C ILE A 212 -31.85 11.27 16.39
N ILE A 213 -32.09 11.51 17.67
CA ILE A 213 -31.26 10.99 18.76
C ILE A 213 -31.24 9.46 18.83
N ASP A 214 -32.40 8.81 18.82
CA ASP A 214 -32.50 7.35 18.92
C ASP A 214 -31.93 6.66 17.67
N ARG A 215 -31.89 7.38 16.53
CA ARG A 215 -31.33 6.85 15.28
C ARG A 215 -29.82 6.95 15.25
N LEU A 216 -29.27 8.10 15.65
CA LEU A 216 -27.83 8.25 15.83
C LEU A 216 -27.30 7.29 16.89
N ALA A 217 -28.03 7.09 17.99
CA ALA A 217 -27.66 6.10 19.01
C ALA A 217 -27.67 4.67 18.46
N PHE A 218 -28.62 4.32 17.59
CA PHE A 218 -28.65 3.03 16.90
C PHE A 218 -27.44 2.85 15.97
N LEU A 219 -27.14 3.82 15.11
CA LEU A 219 -25.98 3.75 14.20
C LEU A 219 -24.65 3.72 14.97
N ALA A 220 -24.54 4.49 16.05
CA ALA A 220 -23.37 4.45 16.93
C ALA A 220 -23.21 3.07 17.58
N GLY A 221 -24.30 2.43 18.01
CA GLY A 221 -24.27 1.06 18.52
C GLY A 221 -23.81 0.05 17.47
N VAL A 222 -24.35 0.12 16.24
CA VAL A 222 -23.91 -0.73 15.12
C VAL A 222 -22.44 -0.50 14.80
N SER A 223 -21.98 0.75 14.77
CA SER A 223 -20.57 1.07 14.54
C SER A 223 -19.66 0.47 15.61
N GLN A 224 -20.12 0.36 16.86
CA GLN A 224 -19.36 -0.31 17.92
C GLN A 224 -19.28 -1.82 17.67
N HIS A 225 -20.38 -2.46 17.28
CA HIS A 225 -20.39 -3.89 16.92
C HIS A 225 -19.45 -4.20 15.73
N ILE A 226 -19.45 -3.35 14.70
CA ILE A 226 -18.51 -3.45 13.57
C ILE A 226 -17.07 -3.34 14.05
N ALA A 227 -16.78 -2.40 14.95
CA ALA A 227 -15.44 -2.23 15.53
C ALA A 227 -15.01 -3.45 16.37
N ASP A 228 -15.95 -4.14 17.00
CA ASP A 228 -15.72 -5.38 17.76
C ASP A 228 -15.62 -6.62 16.85
N GLY A 229 -15.75 -6.46 15.52
CA GLY A 229 -15.60 -7.52 14.51
C GLY A 229 -16.90 -8.16 14.03
N ASP A 230 -18.07 -7.75 14.55
CA ASP A 230 -19.36 -8.20 14.05
C ASP A 230 -19.78 -7.40 12.81
N MET A 231 -19.33 -7.88 11.65
CA MET A 231 -19.65 -7.30 10.34
C MET A 231 -21.08 -7.62 9.88
N GLU A 232 -21.81 -8.50 10.56
CA GLU A 232 -23.22 -8.79 10.23
C GLU A 232 -24.19 -7.75 10.81
N ALA A 233 -23.72 -6.92 11.73
CA ALA A 233 -24.49 -5.81 12.30
C ALA A 233 -25.09 -4.87 11.23
N CYS A 234 -24.49 -4.80 10.04
CA CYS A 234 -25.00 -4.08 8.86
C CYS A 234 -26.40 -4.55 8.41
N GLN A 235 -26.76 -5.82 8.62
CA GLN A 235 -28.11 -6.33 8.30
C GLN A 235 -29.21 -5.63 9.11
N ALA A 236 -28.91 -5.22 10.35
CA ALA A 236 -29.86 -4.47 11.17
C ALA A 236 -30.09 -3.06 10.60
N VAL A 237 -29.03 -2.42 10.07
CA VAL A 237 -29.11 -1.11 9.40
C VAL A 237 -29.92 -1.22 8.11
N ALA A 238 -29.62 -2.21 7.25
CA ALA A 238 -30.33 -2.44 6.00
C ALA A 238 -31.85 -2.64 6.21
N ARG A 239 -32.24 -3.50 7.17
CA ARG A 239 -33.66 -3.71 7.53
C ARG A 239 -34.33 -2.42 8.01
N ARG A 240 -33.64 -1.61 8.80
CA ARG A 240 -34.18 -0.33 9.31
C ARG A 240 -34.32 0.69 8.18
N ASN A 241 -33.34 0.80 7.29
CA ASN A 241 -33.37 1.70 6.13
C ASN A 241 -34.46 1.32 5.14
N GLN A 242 -34.64 0.04 4.84
CA GLN A 242 -35.71 -0.46 3.98
C GLN A 242 -37.10 -0.08 4.52
N ARG A 243 -37.35 -0.28 5.82
CA ARG A 243 -38.60 0.14 6.49
C ARG A 243 -38.85 1.65 6.46
N ARG A 244 -37.81 2.47 6.29
CA ARG A 244 -37.92 3.93 6.19
C ARG A 244 -38.20 4.38 4.76
N ARG A 245 -37.52 3.78 3.77
CA ARG A 245 -37.83 4.00 2.36
C ARG A 245 -39.27 3.61 2.02
N ALA A 246 -39.75 2.48 2.54
CA ALA A 246 -41.14 2.05 2.37
C ALA A 246 -42.17 3.06 2.89
N ARG A 247 -41.77 3.96 3.81
CA ARG A 247 -42.62 5.01 4.37
C ARG A 247 -42.31 6.41 3.82
N ASN A 248 -41.55 6.52 2.73
CA ASN A 248 -41.03 7.78 2.19
C ASN A 248 -40.38 8.69 3.25
N ALA A 249 -39.75 8.07 4.24
CA ALA A 249 -39.08 8.75 5.31
C ALA A 249 -37.58 8.49 5.22
N ALA A 250 -36.95 8.55 4.04
CA ALA A 250 -35.48 8.50 3.96
C ALA A 250 -34.90 9.90 4.17
N ASP A 251 -33.77 10.00 4.87
CA ASP A 251 -33.06 11.25 5.16
C ASP A 251 -31.54 11.00 5.18
N GLU A 252 -30.75 12.02 5.49
CA GLU A 252 -29.29 11.98 5.53
C GLU A 252 -28.76 10.95 6.53
N ILE A 253 -29.50 10.65 7.61
CA ILE A 253 -29.11 9.61 8.58
C ILE A 253 -29.29 8.21 7.95
N THR A 254 -30.32 8.03 7.12
CA THR A 254 -30.48 6.78 6.35
C THR A 254 -29.34 6.59 5.36
N VAL A 255 -28.96 7.63 4.63
CA VAL A 255 -27.80 7.60 3.71
C VAL A 255 -26.51 7.30 4.47
N LEU A 256 -26.28 7.94 5.62
CA LEU A 256 -25.11 7.67 6.46
C LEU A 256 -25.02 6.20 6.89
N GLY A 257 -26.16 5.59 7.25
CA GLY A 257 -26.21 4.17 7.59
C GLY A 257 -25.83 3.26 6.41
N GLU A 258 -26.19 3.63 5.18
CA GLU A 258 -25.78 2.90 3.97
C GLU A 258 -24.31 3.05 3.68
N SER A 259 -23.79 4.27 3.67
CA SER A 259 -22.36 4.49 3.42
C SER A 259 -21.48 3.79 4.47
N LEU A 260 -21.96 3.66 5.71
CA LEU A 260 -21.30 2.85 6.73
C LEU A 260 -21.27 1.36 6.35
N CYS A 261 -22.37 0.79 5.85
CA CYS A 261 -22.41 -0.58 5.37
C CYS A 261 -21.54 -0.79 4.12
N ASP A 262 -21.57 0.14 3.17
CA ASP A 262 -20.73 0.07 1.96
C ASP A 262 -19.24 0.07 2.33
N LEU A 263 -18.85 0.82 3.36
CA LEU A 263 -17.49 0.81 3.90
C LEU A 263 -17.14 -0.56 4.51
N VAL A 264 -18.06 -1.16 5.25
CA VAL A 264 -17.87 -2.51 5.84
C VAL A 264 -17.71 -3.57 4.76
N ASP A 265 -18.52 -3.52 3.70
CA ASP A 265 -18.42 -4.45 2.58
C ASP A 265 -17.09 -4.31 1.84
N ASN A 266 -16.62 -3.08 1.61
CA ASN A 266 -15.28 -2.84 1.04
C ASN A 266 -14.17 -3.38 1.95
N LEU A 267 -14.28 -3.16 3.27
CA LEU A 267 -13.32 -3.68 4.24
C LEU A 267 -13.28 -5.20 4.23
N ARG A 268 -14.45 -5.85 4.16
CA ARG A 268 -14.58 -7.31 4.06
C ARG A 268 -13.91 -7.84 2.80
N GLY A 269 -14.12 -7.18 1.66
CA GLY A 269 -13.44 -7.50 0.40
C GLY A 269 -11.91 -7.39 0.53
N LYS A 270 -11.42 -6.33 1.17
CA LYS A 270 -9.97 -6.12 1.38
C LYS A 270 -9.34 -7.12 2.34
N ILE A 271 -10.07 -7.55 3.37
CA ILE A 271 -9.61 -8.61 4.29
C ILE A 271 -9.49 -9.94 3.53
N ALA A 272 -10.49 -10.30 2.72
CA ALA A 272 -10.43 -11.52 1.91
C ALA A 272 -9.26 -11.51 0.91
N GLU A 273 -9.03 -10.38 0.22
CA GLU A 273 -7.89 -10.20 -0.68
C GLU A 273 -6.54 -10.35 0.07
N ALA A 274 -6.44 -9.77 1.28
CA ALA A 274 -5.24 -9.88 2.10
C ALA A 274 -4.99 -11.33 2.59
N ASP A 275 -6.04 -12.06 2.98
CA ASP A 275 -5.95 -13.47 3.37
C ASP A 275 -5.49 -14.34 2.20
N ASP A 276 -6.04 -14.16 1.01
CA ASP A 276 -5.62 -14.89 -0.19
C ASP A 276 -4.17 -14.57 -0.57
N LYS A 277 -3.77 -13.30 -0.51
CA LYS A 277 -2.36 -12.90 -0.72
C LYS A 277 -1.41 -13.49 0.31
N THR A 278 -1.85 -13.62 1.57
CA THR A 278 -1.07 -14.26 2.63
C THR A 278 -0.90 -15.75 2.36
N ARG A 279 -1.92 -16.44 1.87
CA ARG A 279 -1.82 -17.86 1.44
C ARG A 279 -0.91 -18.03 0.23
N GLU A 280 -1.03 -17.17 -0.78
CA GLU A 280 -0.14 -17.18 -1.94
C GLU A 280 1.32 -17.01 -1.51
N ALA A 281 1.60 -16.03 -0.63
CA ALA A 281 2.94 -15.79 -0.10
C ALA A 281 3.49 -17.00 0.66
N ALA A 282 2.66 -17.67 1.49
CA ALA A 282 3.05 -18.89 2.19
C ALA A 282 3.41 -20.02 1.22
N CYS A 283 2.61 -20.24 0.17
CA CYS A 283 2.88 -21.25 -0.86
C CYS A 283 4.17 -20.94 -1.64
N GLN A 284 4.41 -19.67 -1.98
CA GLN A 284 5.66 -19.27 -2.64
C GLN A 284 6.88 -19.44 -1.73
N ALA A 285 6.76 -19.14 -0.44
CA ALA A 285 7.82 -19.36 0.53
C ALA A 285 8.17 -20.85 0.67
N GLU A 286 7.16 -21.72 0.69
CA GLU A 286 7.36 -23.18 0.71
C GLU A 286 8.08 -23.68 -0.56
N ARG A 287 7.62 -23.24 -1.74
CA ARG A 287 8.29 -23.56 -3.03
C ARG A 287 9.73 -23.08 -3.08
N ALA A 288 9.99 -21.86 -2.60
CA ALA A 288 11.35 -21.32 -2.51
C ALA A 288 12.22 -22.17 -1.57
N GLY A 289 11.66 -22.66 -0.46
CA GLY A 289 12.33 -23.58 0.45
C GLY A 289 12.75 -24.89 -0.22
N VAL A 290 11.87 -25.50 -1.03
CA VAL A 290 12.19 -26.71 -1.79
C VAL A 290 13.30 -26.46 -2.82
N CYS A 291 13.21 -25.39 -3.60
CA CYS A 291 14.24 -25.06 -4.58
C CYS A 291 15.61 -24.78 -3.95
N LEU A 292 15.64 -24.15 -2.77
CA LEU A 292 16.89 -23.93 -2.02
C LEU A 292 17.51 -25.25 -1.57
N ALA A 293 16.72 -26.18 -1.04
CA ALA A 293 17.19 -27.51 -0.65
C ALA A 293 17.74 -28.32 -1.85
N GLU A 294 17.06 -28.27 -2.99
CA GLU A 294 17.55 -28.89 -4.24
C GLU A 294 18.86 -28.25 -4.72
N ALA A 295 18.98 -26.92 -4.63
CA ALA A 295 20.20 -26.21 -5.01
C ALA A 295 21.39 -26.57 -4.07
N GLU A 296 21.14 -26.71 -2.77
CA GLU A 296 22.16 -27.12 -1.79
C GLU A 296 22.66 -28.54 -2.08
N THR A 297 21.74 -29.51 -2.27
CA THR A 297 22.12 -30.90 -2.61
C THR A 297 22.88 -31.00 -3.94
N ALA A 298 22.46 -30.26 -4.97
CA ALA A 298 23.18 -30.20 -6.24
C ALA A 298 24.59 -29.61 -6.08
N ARG A 299 24.74 -28.57 -5.25
CA ARG A 299 26.04 -27.95 -4.96
C ARG A 299 26.98 -28.89 -4.21
N GLU A 300 26.48 -29.65 -3.25
CA GLU A 300 27.24 -30.67 -2.54
C GLU A 300 27.72 -31.77 -3.50
N ALA A 301 26.84 -32.32 -4.32
CA ALA A 301 27.19 -33.33 -5.33
C ALA A 301 28.24 -32.82 -6.33
N ALA A 302 28.09 -31.58 -6.83
CA ALA A 302 29.08 -30.95 -7.71
C ALA A 302 30.44 -30.76 -7.03
N SER A 303 30.45 -30.41 -5.73
CA SER A 303 31.69 -30.28 -4.97
C SER A 303 32.40 -31.62 -4.77
N HIS A 304 31.64 -32.70 -4.56
CA HIS A 304 32.16 -34.06 -4.44
C HIS A 304 32.78 -34.53 -5.76
N ALA A 305 32.02 -34.43 -6.86
CA ALA A 305 32.48 -34.81 -8.20
C ALA A 305 33.73 -34.01 -8.61
N ARG A 306 33.82 -32.73 -8.25
CA ARG A 306 35.02 -31.91 -8.52
C ARG A 306 36.25 -32.41 -7.74
N ARG A 307 36.10 -32.84 -6.49
CA ARG A 307 37.19 -33.41 -5.69
C ARG A 307 37.66 -34.75 -6.27
N GLU A 308 36.72 -35.61 -6.63
CA GLU A 308 37.03 -36.90 -7.27
C GLU A 308 37.72 -36.70 -8.61
N GLY A 309 37.20 -35.83 -9.47
CA GLY A 309 37.80 -35.49 -10.76
C GLY A 309 39.21 -34.91 -10.62
N SER A 310 39.45 -34.05 -9.63
CA SER A 310 40.79 -33.53 -9.32
C SER A 310 41.75 -34.62 -8.86
N THR A 311 41.27 -35.59 -8.08
CA THR A 311 42.08 -36.71 -7.60
C THR A 311 42.41 -37.68 -8.74
N ALA A 312 41.44 -37.95 -9.62
CA ALA A 312 41.66 -38.76 -10.82
C ALA A 312 42.67 -38.10 -11.77
N ALA A 313 42.54 -36.78 -12.00
CA ALA A 313 43.50 -36.03 -12.81
C ALA A 313 44.92 -36.09 -12.23
N ALA A 314 45.07 -35.98 -10.90
CA ALA A 314 46.37 -36.11 -10.24
C ALA A 314 47.01 -37.49 -10.48
N ARG A 315 46.23 -38.59 -10.35
CA ARG A 315 46.72 -39.95 -10.64
C ARG A 315 47.14 -40.15 -12.09
N THR A 316 46.39 -39.59 -13.04
CA THR A 316 46.76 -39.65 -14.46
C THR A 316 48.07 -38.90 -14.71
N LEU A 317 48.26 -37.74 -14.08
CA LEU A 317 49.52 -36.99 -14.19
C LEU A 317 50.70 -37.76 -13.60
N GLU A 318 50.52 -38.41 -12.44
CA GLU A 318 51.54 -39.30 -11.85
C GLU A 318 51.95 -40.41 -12.82
N ALA A 319 50.98 -41.12 -13.42
CA ALA A 319 51.25 -42.18 -14.39
C ALA A 319 51.99 -41.68 -15.65
N VAL A 320 51.66 -40.47 -16.14
CA VAL A 320 52.37 -39.86 -17.27
C VAL A 320 53.82 -39.51 -16.90
N VAL A 321 54.07 -39.01 -15.69
CA VAL A 321 55.42 -38.71 -15.19
C VAL A 321 56.25 -39.99 -15.07
N ASP A 322 55.67 -41.08 -14.55
CA ASP A 322 56.36 -42.37 -14.46
C ASP A 322 56.74 -42.89 -15.84
N HIS A 323 55.80 -42.86 -16.81
CA HIS A 323 56.09 -43.31 -18.18
C HIS A 323 57.13 -42.43 -18.88
N LEU A 324 57.13 -41.12 -18.62
CA LEU A 324 58.17 -40.22 -19.14
C LEU A 324 59.54 -40.53 -18.52
N GLY A 325 59.58 -40.92 -17.25
CA GLY A 325 60.78 -41.42 -16.57
C GLY A 325 61.34 -42.67 -17.24
N GLU A 326 60.50 -43.69 -17.46
CA GLU A 326 60.88 -44.92 -18.16
C GLU A 326 61.39 -44.65 -19.59
N ALA A 327 60.67 -43.81 -20.36
CA ALA A 327 61.06 -43.44 -21.71
C ALA A 327 62.41 -42.71 -21.74
N SER A 328 62.70 -41.87 -20.74
CA SER A 328 63.98 -41.17 -20.62
C SER A 328 65.15 -42.12 -20.34
N VAL A 329 64.94 -43.14 -19.50
CA VAL A 329 65.94 -44.20 -19.26
C VAL A 329 66.19 -45.01 -20.53
N ALA A 330 65.14 -45.44 -21.22
CA ALA A 330 65.25 -46.18 -22.48
C ALA A 330 65.96 -45.38 -23.57
N LEU A 331 65.72 -44.06 -23.65
CA LEU A 331 66.42 -43.16 -24.56
C LEU A 331 67.91 -43.05 -24.22
N ALA A 332 68.27 -42.92 -22.94
CA ALA A 332 69.67 -42.88 -22.51
C ALA A 332 70.41 -44.17 -22.90
N GLU A 333 69.79 -45.33 -22.75
CA GLU A 333 70.36 -46.60 -23.21
C GLU A 333 70.50 -46.66 -24.73
N ALA A 334 69.51 -46.18 -25.49
CA ALA A 334 69.58 -46.14 -26.95
C ALA A 334 70.72 -45.26 -27.45
N VAL A 335 70.93 -44.10 -26.81
CA VAL A 335 72.07 -43.22 -27.09
C VAL A 335 73.40 -43.91 -26.76
N ALA A 336 73.51 -44.60 -25.63
CA ALA A 336 74.72 -45.35 -25.28
C ALA A 336 75.04 -46.47 -26.29
N ARG A 337 74.01 -47.20 -26.75
CA ARG A 337 74.17 -48.21 -27.82
C ARG A 337 74.61 -47.58 -29.14
N ALA A 338 74.05 -46.43 -29.50
CA ALA A 338 74.43 -45.70 -30.71
C ALA A 338 75.89 -45.23 -30.66
N ASP A 339 76.37 -44.71 -29.52
CA ASP A 339 77.80 -44.33 -29.33
C ASP A 339 78.72 -45.53 -29.52
N SER A 340 78.39 -46.66 -28.88
CA SER A 340 79.15 -47.90 -29.05
C SER A 340 79.16 -48.41 -30.49
N GLY A 341 78.02 -48.34 -31.18
CA GLY A 341 77.90 -48.71 -32.59
C GLY A 341 78.76 -47.83 -33.50
N ALA A 342 78.77 -46.52 -33.26
CA ALA A 342 79.61 -45.57 -33.99
C ALA A 342 81.11 -45.84 -33.81
N ARG A 343 81.55 -46.22 -32.59
CA ARG A 343 82.93 -46.63 -32.32
C ARG A 343 83.32 -47.87 -33.10
N ASN A 344 82.50 -48.91 -33.07
CA ASN A 344 82.77 -50.13 -33.83
C ASN A 344 82.84 -49.87 -35.35
N GLN A 345 81.97 -49.00 -35.87
CA GLN A 345 81.99 -48.61 -37.28
C GLN A 345 83.26 -47.86 -37.66
N LYS A 346 83.78 -47.00 -36.78
CA LYS A 346 85.07 -46.33 -36.95
C LYS A 346 86.21 -47.35 -37.04
N ASP A 347 86.26 -48.31 -36.13
CA ASP A 347 87.32 -49.33 -36.10
C ASP A 347 87.30 -50.20 -37.37
N ALA A 348 86.10 -50.64 -37.78
CA ALA A 348 85.92 -51.39 -39.04
C ALA A 348 86.32 -50.57 -40.28
N ALA A 349 86.05 -49.26 -40.30
CA ALA A 349 86.49 -48.38 -41.38
C ALA A 349 88.02 -48.25 -41.43
N GLN A 350 88.69 -48.19 -40.27
CA GLN A 350 90.16 -48.16 -40.20
C GLN A 350 90.78 -49.48 -40.69
N GLU A 351 90.20 -50.62 -40.32
CA GLU A 351 90.63 -51.93 -40.80
C GLU A 351 90.44 -52.08 -42.32
N THR A 352 89.29 -51.62 -42.84
CA THR A 352 89.03 -51.60 -44.29
C THR A 352 90.06 -50.74 -45.03
N CYS A 353 90.41 -49.58 -44.47
CA CYS A 353 91.43 -48.70 -45.03
C CYS A 353 92.81 -49.38 -45.07
N ALA A 354 93.16 -50.10 -44.00
CA ALA A 354 94.40 -50.89 -43.94
C ALA A 354 94.40 -52.03 -44.99
N ALA A 355 93.30 -52.76 -45.13
CA ALA A 355 93.15 -53.81 -46.14
C ALA A 355 93.28 -53.27 -47.57
N ILE A 356 92.69 -52.11 -47.87
CA ILE A 356 92.87 -51.42 -49.16
C ILE A 356 94.35 -51.09 -49.39
N GLY A 357 95.07 -50.64 -48.35
CA GLY A 357 96.52 -50.40 -48.43
C GLY A 357 97.32 -51.66 -48.83
N VAL A 358 97.00 -52.81 -48.22
CA VAL A 358 97.62 -54.10 -48.59
C VAL A 358 97.25 -54.51 -50.02
N MET A 359 95.98 -54.35 -50.42
CA MET A 359 95.55 -54.64 -51.79
C MET A 359 96.31 -53.82 -52.84
N GLN A 360 96.64 -52.56 -52.52
CA GLN A 360 97.42 -51.70 -53.41
C GLN A 360 98.86 -52.22 -53.61
N THR A 361 99.47 -52.80 -52.57
CA THR A 361 100.78 -53.48 -52.67
C THR A 361 100.68 -54.76 -53.50
N VAL A 362 99.68 -55.61 -53.26
CA VAL A 362 99.48 -56.87 -54.02
C VAL A 362 99.23 -56.58 -55.50
N ALA A 363 98.46 -55.54 -55.82
CA ALA A 363 98.24 -55.14 -57.21
C ALA A 363 99.55 -54.71 -57.90
N ALA A 364 100.43 -53.99 -57.21
CA ALA A 364 101.75 -53.61 -57.74
C ALA A 364 102.65 -54.84 -57.99
N ASP A 365 102.66 -55.80 -57.05
CA ASP A 365 103.40 -57.06 -57.21
C ASP A 365 102.87 -57.90 -58.38
N ALA A 366 101.55 -57.95 -58.58
CA ALA A 366 100.93 -58.65 -59.71
C ALA A 366 101.35 -58.06 -61.07
N VAL A 367 101.44 -56.73 -61.18
CA VAL A 367 101.95 -56.04 -62.39
C VAL A 367 103.42 -56.40 -62.64
N ALA A 368 104.25 -56.42 -61.60
CA ALA A 368 105.66 -56.81 -61.72
C ALA A 368 105.83 -58.29 -62.13
N ALA A 369 105.00 -59.18 -61.58
CA ALA A 369 104.98 -60.61 -61.93
C ALA A 369 104.54 -60.84 -63.38
N ALA A 370 103.51 -60.14 -63.84
CA ALA A 370 103.07 -60.18 -65.24
C ALA A 370 104.19 -59.73 -66.19
N GLY A 371 104.92 -58.65 -65.84
CA GLY A 371 106.09 -58.20 -66.59
C GLY A 371 107.19 -59.26 -66.72
N LYS A 372 107.50 -59.99 -65.63
CA LYS A 372 108.45 -61.13 -65.66
C LYS A 372 107.94 -62.27 -66.54
N ALA A 373 106.65 -62.61 -66.45
CA ALA A 373 106.07 -63.71 -67.23
C ALA A 373 106.12 -63.46 -68.75
N VAL A 374 105.89 -62.21 -69.17
CA VAL A 374 106.03 -61.78 -70.58
C VAL A 374 107.47 -61.99 -71.06
N ALA A 375 108.47 -61.60 -70.25
CA ALA A 375 109.88 -61.79 -70.60
C ALA A 375 110.28 -63.27 -70.73
N VAL A 376 109.84 -64.13 -69.80
CA VAL A 376 110.12 -65.58 -69.83
C VAL A 376 109.44 -66.25 -71.03
N SER A 377 108.19 -65.89 -71.32
CA SER A 377 107.48 -66.41 -72.49
C SER A 377 108.18 -66.04 -73.80
N GLY A 378 108.77 -64.84 -73.88
CA GLY A 378 109.62 -64.43 -74.99
C GLY A 378 110.83 -65.36 -75.17
N GLN A 379 111.59 -65.63 -74.11
CA GLN A 379 112.74 -66.55 -74.17
C GLN A 379 112.36 -67.99 -74.55
N ALA A 380 111.23 -68.50 -74.04
CA ALA A 380 110.76 -69.85 -74.35
C ALA A 380 110.42 -70.00 -75.83
N ARG A 381 109.79 -68.98 -76.44
CA ARG A 381 109.51 -68.93 -77.88
C ARG A 381 110.79 -69.01 -78.71
N ASP A 382 111.82 -68.26 -78.33
CA ASP A 382 113.10 -68.26 -79.06
C ASP A 382 113.79 -69.63 -78.99
N ARG A 383 113.80 -70.28 -77.82
CA ARG A 383 114.35 -71.64 -77.66
C ARG A 383 113.57 -72.71 -78.44
N ALA A 384 112.24 -72.62 -78.48
CA ALA A 384 111.43 -73.55 -79.26
C ALA A 384 111.72 -73.43 -80.76
N GLY A 385 112.02 -72.22 -81.25
CA GLY A 385 112.50 -71.99 -82.62
C GLY A 385 113.78 -72.76 -82.94
N LEU A 386 114.78 -72.72 -82.05
CA LEU A 386 116.03 -73.49 -82.21
C LEU A 386 115.80 -75.02 -82.15
N GLY A 387 114.88 -75.48 -81.30
CA GLY A 387 114.56 -76.91 -81.19
C GLY A 387 113.90 -77.48 -82.45
N ALA A 388 113.08 -76.68 -83.14
CA ALA A 388 112.44 -77.10 -84.39
C ALA A 388 113.45 -77.39 -85.51
N GLU A 389 114.53 -76.61 -85.62
CA GLU A 389 115.62 -76.87 -86.57
C GLU A 389 116.32 -78.21 -86.29
N ALA A 390 116.60 -78.53 -85.02
CA ALA A 390 117.29 -79.76 -84.64
C ALA A 390 116.48 -81.04 -84.94
N VAL A 391 115.15 -81.01 -84.75
CA VAL A 391 114.27 -82.17 -85.04
C VAL A 391 114.18 -82.44 -86.54
N GLN A 392 114.21 -81.39 -87.36
CA GLN A 392 114.23 -81.50 -88.82
C GLN A 392 115.49 -82.26 -89.29
N GLU A 393 116.64 -81.96 -88.66
CA GLU A 393 117.93 -82.61 -88.96
C GLU A 393 117.94 -84.09 -88.54
N LEU A 394 117.34 -84.43 -87.39
CA LEU A 394 117.28 -85.80 -86.88
C LEU A 394 116.42 -86.74 -87.75
N SER A 395 115.30 -86.25 -88.30
CA SER A 395 114.39 -87.05 -89.12
C SER A 395 115.08 -87.59 -90.38
N VAL A 396 115.96 -86.80 -91.00
CA VAL A 396 116.76 -87.19 -92.17
C VAL A 396 117.72 -88.35 -91.84
N CYS A 397 118.24 -88.40 -90.60
CA CYS A 397 119.15 -89.45 -90.15
C CYS A 397 118.43 -90.79 -89.91
N ILE A 398 117.22 -90.78 -89.34
CA ILE A 398 116.46 -91.99 -89.00
C ILE A 398 116.02 -92.76 -90.25
N GLU A 399 115.64 -92.07 -91.33
CA GLU A 399 115.30 -92.74 -92.60
C GLU A 399 116.47 -93.58 -93.13
N GLY A 400 117.71 -93.09 -92.99
CA GLY A 400 118.90 -93.85 -93.36
C GLY A 400 119.14 -95.11 -92.52
N LEU A 401 118.76 -95.10 -91.23
CA LEU A 401 118.96 -96.25 -90.34
C LEU A 401 118.01 -97.41 -90.66
N ARG A 402 116.78 -97.10 -91.10
CA ARG A 402 115.73 -98.09 -91.39
C ARG A 402 116.15 -99.02 -92.54
N ASP A 403 116.73 -98.48 -93.59
CA ASP A 403 117.13 -99.26 -94.77
C ASP A 403 118.25 -100.27 -94.47
N LEU A 404 119.12 -99.95 -93.50
CA LEU A 404 120.19 -100.85 -93.06
C LEU A 404 119.65 -102.08 -92.32
N ALA A 405 118.63 -101.90 -91.46
CA ALA A 405 118.06 -102.97 -90.65
C ALA A 405 117.31 -104.04 -91.49
N GLU A 406 116.64 -103.64 -92.57
CA GLU A 406 115.92 -104.58 -93.46
C GLU A 406 116.88 -105.53 -94.18
N THR A 407 118.08 -105.05 -94.51
CA THR A 407 119.14 -105.85 -95.14
C THR A 407 119.61 -106.96 -94.20
N LEU A 408 119.83 -106.64 -92.92
CA LEU A 408 120.32 -107.58 -91.90
C LEU A 408 119.33 -108.71 -91.60
N ARG A 409 118.03 -108.42 -91.63
CA ARG A 409 116.96 -109.41 -91.41
C ARG A 409 116.98 -110.53 -92.45
N ARG A 410 117.32 -110.20 -93.70
CA ARG A 410 117.33 -111.16 -94.81
C ARG A 410 118.43 -112.22 -94.66
N ASP A 411 119.59 -111.84 -94.13
CA ASP A 411 120.74 -112.74 -93.96
C ASP A 411 120.52 -113.77 -92.84
N ILE A 412 119.85 -113.38 -91.75
CA ILE A 412 119.57 -114.29 -90.62
C ILE A 412 118.64 -115.46 -91.02
N LEU A 413 117.67 -115.21 -91.89
CA LEU A 413 116.72 -116.24 -92.35
C LEU A 413 117.39 -117.36 -93.15
N ALA A 414 118.50 -117.06 -93.85
CA ALA A 414 119.25 -118.06 -94.61
C ALA A 414 120.01 -119.03 -93.69
N LEU A 415 120.54 -118.54 -92.56
CA LEU A 415 121.39 -119.33 -91.65
C LEU A 415 120.59 -120.38 -90.85
N GLY A 416 119.30 -120.13 -90.59
CA GLY A 416 118.43 -121.05 -89.83
C GLY A 416 118.12 -122.36 -90.55
N GLN A 417 118.02 -122.34 -91.89
CA GLN A 417 117.74 -123.54 -92.70
C GLN A 417 118.91 -124.53 -92.74
N GLU A 418 120.13 -124.08 -92.49
CA GLU A 418 121.35 -124.89 -92.54
C GLU A 418 121.56 -125.70 -91.23
N ALA A 419 121.03 -125.21 -90.10
CA ALA A 419 121.30 -125.76 -88.77
C ALA A 419 120.45 -127.01 -88.42
N GLU A 420 119.22 -127.12 -88.90
CA GLU A 420 118.33 -128.20 -88.42
C GLU A 420 118.52 -129.53 -89.18
N GLY A 421 119.06 -129.49 -90.41
CA GLY A 421 119.54 -130.69 -91.10
C GLY A 421 120.61 -131.48 -90.31
N ILE A 422 121.26 -130.85 -89.31
CA ILE A 422 122.19 -131.51 -88.39
C ILE A 422 121.45 -132.33 -87.32
N GLY A 423 120.23 -131.97 -86.94
CA GLY A 423 119.43 -132.67 -85.91
C GLY A 423 118.99 -134.07 -86.33
N GLU A 424 118.72 -134.25 -87.63
CA GLU A 424 118.37 -135.55 -88.24
C GLU A 424 119.50 -136.58 -88.15
N VAL A 425 120.76 -136.15 -87.99
CA VAL A 425 121.92 -137.04 -87.79
C VAL A 425 122.01 -137.53 -86.34
N ILE A 426 121.55 -136.71 -85.37
CA ILE A 426 121.52 -137.10 -83.96
C ILE A 426 120.50 -138.22 -83.68
N THR A 427 119.49 -138.41 -84.55
CA THR A 427 118.66 -139.65 -84.67
C THR A 427 119.48 -140.88 -84.32
N VAL A 428 120.51 -141.11 -85.12
CA VAL A 428 120.92 -142.48 -85.39
C VAL A 428 121.83 -143.00 -84.28
N ILE A 429 122.39 -142.10 -83.47
CA ILE A 429 123.33 -142.44 -82.41
C ILE A 429 122.60 -143.03 -81.19
N SER A 430 121.41 -142.52 -80.86
CA SER A 430 120.70 -142.97 -79.64
C SER A 430 120.13 -144.39 -79.79
N ASP A 431 119.67 -144.74 -80.99
CA ASP A 431 119.13 -146.08 -81.29
C ASP A 431 120.23 -147.17 -81.32
N ILE A 432 121.49 -146.80 -81.53
CA ILE A 432 122.64 -147.73 -81.45
C ILE A 432 123.06 -147.99 -79.99
N ALA A 433 122.80 -147.04 -79.08
CA ALA A 433 123.27 -147.12 -77.71
C ALA A 433 122.55 -148.22 -76.90
N ASP A 434 121.23 -148.30 -76.92
CA ASP A 434 120.51 -149.18 -75.99
C ASP A 434 120.36 -150.63 -76.46
N GLN A 435 120.58 -150.91 -77.75
CA GLN A 435 120.87 -152.29 -78.22
C GLN A 435 122.08 -152.91 -77.51
N THR A 436 122.96 -152.11 -76.90
CA THR A 436 124.13 -152.61 -76.16
C THR A 436 123.78 -153.09 -74.75
N ASN A 437 122.78 -152.48 -74.09
CA ASN A 437 122.45 -152.84 -72.70
C ASN A 437 121.61 -154.13 -72.59
N LEU A 438 121.02 -154.56 -73.71
CA LEU A 438 120.34 -155.85 -73.86
C LEU A 438 121.27 -157.08 -73.80
N LEU A 439 122.61 -156.92 -73.76
CA LEU A 439 123.56 -158.05 -73.73
C LEU A 439 124.11 -158.42 -72.34
N ALA A 440 123.92 -157.58 -71.33
CA ALA A 440 124.83 -157.61 -70.18
C ALA A 440 124.47 -158.57 -69.03
N LEU A 441 123.24 -159.06 -68.83
CA LEU A 441 122.94 -160.00 -67.73
C LEU A 441 121.47 -160.49 -67.86
N ASN A 442 121.08 -161.68 -68.30
CA ASN A 442 121.70 -163.02 -68.22
C ASN A 442 122.18 -163.41 -66.83
#